data_AF-M7XK97-F1
#
_entry.id   AF-M7XK97-F1
#
_cell.length_a   1.000
_cell.length_b   1.000
_cell.length_c   1.000
_cell.angle_alpha   90.00
_cell.angle_beta   90.00
_cell.angle_gamma   90.00
#
_symmetry.space_group_name_H-M   'P 1'
#
loop_
_entity.id
_entity.type
_entity.pdbx_description
1 polymer ?
#
loop_
_entity_poly.entity_id
_entity_poly.type
_entity_poly.pdbx_seq_one_letter_code
_entity_poly.pdbx_strand_id
1 'polypeptide(L)' 'MLNDIINQTLRTYYIQKGKAIAVIRRYLGLKYRIFVDEQSLRRRISQMGAV' A
#
# COMPACT_ATOMS: atom_id res chain seq x y z
N MET A 1 -8.64 8.75 -7.07
CA MET A 1 -9.41 7.53 -6.77
C MET A 1 -8.54 6.28 -6.53
N LEU A 2 -7.82 5.76 -7.53
CA LEU A 2 -6.98 4.55 -7.33
C LEU A 2 -5.75 4.82 -6.44
N ASN A 3 -5.12 5.99 -6.61
CA ASN A 3 -4.02 6.42 -5.76
C ASN A 3 -4.45 6.60 -4.31
N ASP A 4 -5.66 7.10 -4.07
CA ASP A 4 -6.22 7.26 -2.72
C ASP A 4 -6.44 5.91 -2.04
N ILE A 5 -6.96 4.90 -2.76
CA ILE A 5 -7.15 3.55 -2.22
C ILE A 5 -5.82 2.93 -1.81
N ILE A 6 -4.79 3.04 -2.66
CA ILE A 6 -3.46 2.50 -2.35
C ILE A 6 -2.87 3.24 -1.13
N ASN A 7 -2.92 4.57 -1.11
CA ASN A 7 -2.37 5.37 -0.02
C ASN A 7 -3.10 5.11 1.30
N GLN A 8 -4.42 5.02 1.28
CA GLN A 8 -5.22 4.69 2.46
C GLN A 8 -4.92 3.28 2.96
N THR A 9 -4.79 2.31 2.04
CA THR A 9 -4.43 0.93 2.39
C THR A 9 -3.03 0.87 3.01
N LEU A 10 -2.06 1.57 2.44
CA LEU A 10 -0.71 1.67 2.99
C LEU A 10 -0.73 2.33 4.37
N ARG A 11 -1.46 3.44 4.54
CA ARG A 11 -1.56 4.13 5.84
C ARG A 11 -2.16 3.23 6.93
N THR A 12 -3.27 2.56 6.64
CA THR A 12 -3.96 1.71 7.62
C THR A 12 -3.22 0.41 7.90
N TYR A 13 -2.73 -0.28 6.87
CA TYR A 13 -2.18 -1.62 7.04
C TYR A 13 -0.66 -1.63 7.22
N TYR A 14 0.08 -0.78 6.49
CA TYR A 14 1.54 -0.71 6.64
C TYR A 14 1.91 0.12 7.87
N ILE A 15 1.49 1.39 7.92
CA ILE A 15 1.96 2.34 8.94
C ILE A 15 1.30 2.05 10.30
N GLN A 16 -0.03 1.99 10.36
CA GLN A 16 -0.73 1.84 11.64
C GLN A 16 -0.70 0.41 12.20
N LYS A 17 -0.72 -0.61 11.33
CA LYS A 17 -0.83 -2.03 11.73
C LYS A 17 0.45 -2.84 11.53
N GLY A 18 1.51 -2.25 10.98
CA GLY A 18 2.81 -2.91 10.79
C GLY A 18 2.76 -4.13 9.85
N LYS A 19 1.81 -4.21 8.92
CA LYS A 19 1.69 -5.37 8.01
C LYS A 19 2.77 -5.33 6.94
N ALA A 20 3.30 -6.50 6.60
CA ALA A 20 4.26 -6.66 5.52
C ALA A 20 3.67 -6.26 4.15
N ILE A 21 4.50 -5.72 3.26
CA ILE A 21 4.09 -5.24 1.93
C ILE A 21 3.45 -6.36 1.10
N ALA A 22 3.92 -7.60 1.22
CA ALA A 22 3.32 -8.74 0.53
C ALA A 22 1.83 -8.95 0.88
N VAL A 23 1.46 -8.73 2.16
CA VAL A 23 0.07 -8.84 2.62
C VAL A 23 -0.78 -7.73 2.01
N ILE A 24 -0.25 -6.51 1.97
CA ILE A 24 -0.91 -5.35 1.39
C ILE A 24 -1.11 -5.54 -0.11
N ARG A 25 -0.09 -6.01 -0.81
CA ARG A 25 -0.13 -6.30 -2.25
C ARG A 25 -1.21 -7.33 -2.56
N ARG A 26 -1.29 -8.41 -1.77
CA ARG A 26 -2.35 -9.43 -1.89
C ARG A 26 -3.73 -8.84 -1.64
N TYR A 27 -3.90 -8.01 -0.61
CA TYR A 27 -5.18 -7.38 -0.29
C TYR A 27 -5.65 -6.43 -1.39
N LEU A 28 -4.75 -5.60 -1.93
CA LEU A 28 -5.03 -4.72 -3.07
C LEU A 28 -5.50 -5.51 -4.30
N GLY A 29 -4.83 -6.64 -4.60
CA GLY A 29 -5.22 -7.52 -5.70
C GLY A 29 -6.57 -8.20 -5.49
N LEU A 30 -6.83 -8.75 -4.30
CA LEU A 30 -8.06 -9.49 -4.03
C LEU A 30 -9.28 -8.57 -3.91
N LYS A 31 -9.16 -7.46 -3.18
CA LYS A 31 -10.30 -6.60 -2.85
C LYS A 31 -10.59 -5.57 -3.93
N TYR A 32 -9.55 -4.98 -4.51
CA TYR A 32 -9.68 -3.86 -5.44
C TYR A 32 -9.25 -4.20 -6.87
N ARG A 33 -8.78 -5.43 -7.13
CA ARG A 33 -8.20 -5.84 -8.42
C ARG A 33 -7.02 -4.95 -8.85
N ILE A 34 -6.31 -4.40 -7.87
CA ILE A 34 -5.15 -3.53 -8.09
C ILE A 34 -3.88 -4.37 -8.00
N PHE A 35 -3.18 -4.51 -9.12
CA PHE A 35 -1.90 -5.19 -9.19
C PHE A 35 -0.78 -4.14 -9.29
N VAL A 36 -0.09 -3.92 -8.17
CA VAL A 36 1.06 -3.02 -8.09
C VAL A 36 2.28 -3.83 -7.68
N ASP A 37 3.42 -3.55 -8.29
CA ASP A 37 4.67 -4.18 -7.91
C ASP A 37 5.14 -3.71 -6.52
N GLU A 38 5.98 -4.53 -5.89
CA GLU A 38 6.45 -4.24 -4.54
C GLU A 38 7.31 -2.97 -4.47
N GLN A 39 8.10 -2.68 -5.51
CA GLN A 39 8.99 -1.53 -5.54
C GLN A 39 8.20 -0.22 -5.60
N SER A 40 7.12 -0.18 -6.36
CA SER A 40 6.17 0.95 -6.43
C SER A 40 5.47 1.18 -5.10
N LEU A 41 5.06 0.12 -4.39
CA LEU A 41 4.50 0.25 -3.04
C LEU A 41 5.53 0.80 -2.05
N ARG A 42 6.79 0.33 -2.12
CA ARG A 42 7.89 0.85 -1.30
C ARG A 42 8.17 2.33 -1.56
N ARG A 43 8.24 2.74 -2.83
CA ARG A 43 8.42 4.16 -3.20
C ARG A 43 7.31 5.03 -2.62
N ARG A 44 6.05 4.58 -2.69
CA ARG A 44 4.91 5.30 -2.09
C ARG A 44 5.03 5.41 -0.58
N ILE A 45 5.42 4.34 0.11
CA ILE A 45 5.64 4.37 1.56
C ILE A 45 6.71 5.41 1.91
N SER A 46 7.84 5.42 1.18
CA SER A 46 8.91 6.40 1.40
C SER A 46 8.42 7.84 1.20
N GLN A 47 7.57 8.09 0.20
CA GLN A 47 6.96 9.41 -0.02
C GLN A 47 5.95 9.79 1.06
N MET A 48 5.27 8.81 1.67
CA MET A 48 4.29 9.03 2.74
C MET A 48 4.91 9.26 4.12
N GLY A 49 6.13 8.75 4.35
CA GLY A 49 6.87 8.88 5.61
C GLY A 49 7.92 10.00 5.64
N ALA A 50 8.07 10.77 4.57
CA ALA A 50 8.98 11.91 4.48
C ALA A 50 8.37 13.23 4.99
N VAL A 51 7.48 13.15 5.99
CA VAL A 51 6.87 14.29 6.70
C VAL A 51 7.02 14.07 8.20
#